data_AF-A0A2G9TDG7-F1
#
_entry.id   AF-A0A2G9TDG7-F1
#
_cell.length_a   1.000
_cell.length_b   1.000
_cell.length_c   1.000
_cell.angle_alpha   90.00
_cell.angle_beta   90.00
_cell.angle_gamma   90.00
#
_symmetry.space_group_name_H-M   'P 1'
#
loop_
_entity.id
_entity.type
_entity.pdbx_description
1 polymer ?
#
loop_
_entity_poly.entity_id
_entity_poly.type
_entity_poly.pdbx_seq_one_letter_code
_entity_poly.pdbx_strand_id
1 'polypeptide(L)' 'MMGVNCLKEVYMDLQKKSIRVLFAAAKAPLRELFNLSGFYDTVSKTNFYPTIHDAMFFALYRR' A
#
# COMPACT_ATOMS: atom_id res chain seq x y z
N MET A 1 -2.06 -0.42 -17.59
CA MET A 1 -2.07 0.69 -16.60
C MET A 1 -3.36 0.77 -15.77
N MET A 2 -4.34 -0.12 -15.95
CA MET A 2 -5.61 -0.08 -15.20
C MET A 2 -5.52 -0.63 -13.75
N GLY A 3 -4.74 -1.70 -13.52
CA GLY A 3 -4.70 -2.37 -12.21
C GLY A 3 -4.17 -1.51 -11.05
N VAL A 4 -3.19 -0.64 -11.30
CA VAL A 4 -2.66 0.26 -10.25
C VAL A 4 -3.67 1.35 -9.89
N ASN A 5 -4.44 1.84 -10.87
CA ASN A 5 -5.51 2.80 -10.62
C ASN A 5 -6.65 2.15 -9.82
N CYS A 6 -7.07 0.93 -10.17
CA CYS A 6 -8.06 0.20 -9.36
C CYS A 6 -7.56 -0.04 -7.93
N LEU A 7 -6.28 -0.37 -7.73
CA LEU A 7 -5.72 -0.55 -6.40
C LEU A 7 -5.72 0.76 -5.60
N LYS A 8 -5.46 1.90 -6.27
CA LYS A 8 -5.53 3.24 -5.68
C LYS A 8 -6.96 3.60 -5.27
N GLU A 9 -7.95 3.33 -6.11
CA GLU A 9 -9.37 3.53 -5.81
C GLU A 9 -9.81 2.70 -4.59
N VAL A 10 -9.47 1.40 -4.56
CA VAL A 10 -9.77 0.52 -3.43
C VAL A 10 -9.09 1.02 -2.14
N TYR A 11 -7.83 1.45 -2.22
CA TYR A 11 -7.14 2.03 -1.07
C TYR A 11 -7.88 3.27 -0.53
N MET A 12 -8.28 4.18 -1.42
CA MET A 12 -9.02 5.38 -1.02
C MET A 12 -10.37 5.03 -0.37
N ASP A 13 -11.11 4.07 -0.92
CA ASP A 13 -12.41 3.67 -0.38
C ASP A 13 -12.30 2.98 0.99
N LEU A 14 -11.23 2.21 1.22
CA LEU A 14 -10.94 1.64 2.53
C LEU A 14 -10.53 2.73 3.54
N GLN A 15 -9.73 3.72 3.10
CA GLN A 15 -9.37 4.86 3.94
C GLN A 15 -10.59 5.68 4.37
N LYS A 16 -11.54 5.94 3.48
CA LYS A 16 -12.81 6.63 3.81
C LYS A 16 -13.60 5.90 4.90
N LYS A 17 -13.45 4.57 4.99
CA LYS A 17 -14.06 3.72 6.02
C LYS A 17 -13.22 3.61 7.30
N SER A 18 -12.17 4.43 7.44
CA SER A 18 -11.19 4.36 8.55
C SER A 18 -10.48 3.00 8.65
N ILE A 19 -10.37 2.27 7.55
CA ILE A 19 -9.64 1.01 7.48
C ILE A 19 -8.20 1.29 7.04
N ARG A 20 -7.23 0.91 7.88
CA ARG A 20 -5.81 1.03 7.55
C ARG A 20 -5.40 -0.08 6.59
N VAL A 21 -4.69 0.28 5.52
CA VAL A 21 -4.17 -0.66 4.53
C VAL A 21 -2.65 -0.65 4.56
N LEU A 22 -2.06 -1.84 4.70
CA LEU A 22 -0.61 -2.06 4.67
C LEU A 22 -0.29 -2.97 3.49
N PHE A 23 0.84 -2.70 2.82
CA PHE A 23 1.30 -3.45 1.67
C PHE A 23 2.53 -4.28 2.08
N ALA A 24 2.52 -5.57 1.79
CA ALA A 24 3.63 -6.47 2.12
C ALA A 24 4.18 -7.15 0.87
N ALA A 25 5.47 -7.50 0.89
CA ALA A 25 6.12 -8.32 -0.15
C ALA A 25 5.99 -7.78 -1.59
N ALA A 26 5.90 -6.45 -1.76
CA ALA A 26 5.87 -5.83 -3.07
C ALA A 26 7.24 -6.00 -3.77
N LYS A 27 7.28 -6.77 -4.87
CA LYS A 27 8.49 -7.00 -5.69
C LYS A 27 9.02 -5.70 -6.30
N ALA A 28 10.32 -5.64 -6.57
CA ALA A 28 10.97 -4.43 -7.10
C ALA A 28 10.32 -3.86 -8.39
N PRO A 29 9.99 -4.66 -9.42
CA PRO A 29 9.34 -4.14 -10.63
C PRO A 29 7.96 -3.52 -10.35
N LEU A 30 7.24 -4.05 -9.35
CA LEU A 30 5.95 -3.49 -8.95
C LEU A 30 6.11 -2.14 -8.23
N ARG A 31 7.18 -1.98 -7.43
CA ARG A 31 7.49 -0.71 -6.78
C ARG A 31 7.85 0.38 -7.79
N GLU A 32 8.54 0.03 -8.87
CA GLU A 32 8.83 0.93 -9.99
C GLU A 32 7.53 1.34 -10.69
N LEU A 33 6.63 0.38 -10.96
CA LEU A 33 5.31 0.67 -11.54
C LEU A 33 4.47 1.61 -10.67
N PHE A 34 4.51 1.46 -9.35
CA PHE A 34 3.86 2.40 -8.42
C PHE A 34 4.45 3.80 -8.50
N ASN A 35 5.76 3.91 -8.72
CA ASN A 35 6.41 5.21 -8.88
C ASN A 35 6.00 5.87 -10.21
N LEU A 36 6.01 5.12 -11.31
CA LEU A 36 5.66 5.61 -12.65
C LEU A 36 4.18 6.02 -12.79
N SER A 37 3.31 5.45 -11.97
CA SER A 37 1.86 5.72 -12.00
C SER A 37 1.39 6.77 -11.00
N GLY A 38 2.29 7.38 -10.22
CA GLY A 38 1.90 8.34 -9.17
C GLY A 38 1.12 7.69 -8.02
N PHE A 39 1.26 6.37 -7.81
CA PHE A 39 0.58 5.67 -6.73
C PHE A 39 1.05 6.17 -5.35
N TYR A 40 2.35 6.45 -5.24
CA TYR A 40 2.94 6.94 -3.99
C TYR A 40 2.56 8.38 -3.62
N ASP A 41 1.95 9.13 -4.54
CA ASP A 41 1.41 10.46 -4.24
C ASP A 41 0.14 10.37 -3.37
N THR A 42 -0.53 9.21 -3.40
CA THR A 42 -1.74 8.92 -2.62
C THR A 42 -1.45 7.98 -1.47
N VAL A 43 -0.61 6.97 -1.69
CA VAL A 43 -0.27 5.96 -0.68
C VAL A 43 1.13 6.21 -0.13
N SER A 44 1.22 6.48 1.16
CA SER A 44 2.52 6.68 1.81
C SER A 44 3.43 5.46 1.66
N LYS A 45 4.68 5.70 1.25
CA LYS A 45 5.73 4.66 1.19
C LYS A 45 5.99 3.99 2.55
N THR A 46 5.63 4.65 3.65
CA THR A 46 5.72 4.09 5.01
C THR A 46 4.78 2.92 5.26
N ASN A 47 3.79 2.68 4.39
CA ASN A 47 2.85 1.58 4.52
C ASN A 47 3.33 0.30 3.81
N PHE A 48 4.57 0.28 3.29
CA PHE A 48 5.15 -0.85 2.58
C PHE A 48 6.17 -1.60 3.44
N TYR A 49 6.00 -2.91 3.52
CA TYR A 49 6.80 -3.79 4.35
C TYR A 49 7.45 -4.91 3.54
N PRO A 50 8.65 -5.38 3.93
CA PRO A 50 9.33 -6.49 3.26
C PRO A 50 8.52 -7.79 3.32
N THR A 51 7.94 -8.11 4.47
CA THR A 51 7.19 -9.35 4.69
C THR A 51 5.79 -9.10 5.27
N ILE A 52 4.92 -10.12 5.20
CA ILE A 52 3.61 -10.10 5.86
C ILE A 52 3.77 -10.02 7.39
N HIS A 53 4.80 -10.67 7.95
CA HIS A 53 5.08 -10.64 9.39
C HIS A 53 5.39 -9.23 9.89
N ASP A 54 6.19 -8.46 9.14
CA ASP A 54 6.52 -7.07 9.49
C ASP A 54 5.26 -6.18 9.46
N ALA A 55 4.43 -6.34 8.42
CA ALA A 55 3.17 -5.61 8.31
C ALA A 55 2.20 -5.96 9.47
N MET A 56 2.10 -7.24 9.81
CA MET A 56 1.28 -7.73 10.93
C MET A 56 1.78 -7.21 12.28
N PHE A 57 3.09 -7.27 12.52
CA PHE A 57 3.71 -6.71 13.72
C PHE A 57 3.33 -5.23 13.86
N PHE A 58 3.51 -4.45 12.81
CA PHE A 58 3.15 -3.04 12.84
C PHE A 58 1.66 -2.79 13.03
N ALA A 59 0.80 -3.59 12.40
CA ALA A 59 -0.65 -3.49 12.54
C ALA A 59 -1.11 -3.70 13.99
N LEU A 60 -0.46 -4.62 14.72
CA LEU A 60 -0.80 -4.97 16.11
C LEU A 60 -0.27 -3.95 17.11
N TYR A 61 0.96 -3.46 16.92
CA TYR A 61 1.65 -2.63 17.92
C TYR A 61 1.49 -1.13 17.70
N ARG A 62 1.13 -0.67 16.49
CA ARG A 62 0.81 0.73 16.23
C ARG A 62 -0.70 0.93 16.36
N ARG A 63 -1.18 1.40 17.53
CA ARG A 63 -2.57 1.87 17.70
C ARG A 63 -2.70 3.24 17.06
#